data_AF-A0AAT9KX42-F1
#
_entry.id   AF-A0AAT9KX42-F1
#
_cell.length_a   1.000
_cell.length_b   1.000
_cell.length_c   1.000
_cell.angle_alpha   90.00
_cell.angle_beta   90.00
_cell.angle_gamma   90.00
#
_symmetry.space_group_name_H-M   'P 1'
#
loop_
_entity.id
_entity.type
_entity.pdbx_description
1 polymer ?
#
loop_
_entity_poly.entity_id
_entity_poly.type
_entity_poly.pdbx_seq_one_letter_code
_entity_poly.pdbx_strand_id
1 'polypeptide(L)'
;MGQIPSHPDTGVTKPEEAVSILYVNYRGEKGWRRVRPLKIWFGSTEWHPGNQWLMDAIDLEKGAERSFALKDIQAWEDPEA
;
A
#
# COMPACT_ATOMS: atom_id res chain seq x y z
N MET A 1 -4.69 -23.95 20.21
CA MET A 1 -5.56 -23.18 19.30
C MET A 1 -5.22 -21.71 19.50
N GLY A 2 -4.35 -21.14 18.66
CA GLY A 2 -3.96 -19.74 18.76
C GLY A 2 -5.07 -18.86 18.20
N GLN A 3 -5.66 -18.05 19.06
CA GLN A 3 -6.72 -17.11 18.73
C GLN A 3 -6.14 -16.04 17.80
N ILE A 4 -6.62 -15.96 16.56
CA ILE A 4 -6.33 -14.88 15.63
C ILE A 4 -6.95 -13.61 16.24
N PRO A 5 -6.18 -12.54 16.52
CA PRO A 5 -6.80 -11.30 16.99
C PRO A 5 -7.54 -10.66 15.82
N SER A 6 -8.85 -10.85 15.78
CA SER A 6 -9.78 -10.04 14.99
C SER A 6 -9.69 -8.61 15.51
N HIS A 7 -8.86 -7.77 14.88
CA HIS A 7 -8.85 -6.35 15.16
C HIS A 7 -10.16 -5.76 14.64
N PRO A 8 -10.97 -5.12 15.49
CA PRO A 8 -12.15 -4.39 15.04
C PRO A 8 -11.67 -3.21 14.21
N ASP A 9 -12.14 -3.15 12.97
CA ASP A 9 -11.97 -2.05 12.01
C ASP A 9 -12.61 -0.79 12.59
N THR A 10 -11.89 -0.15 13.50
CA THR A 10 -12.28 1.12 14.10
C THR A 10 -11.63 2.16 13.22
N GLY A 11 -12.43 2.92 12.47
CA GLY A 11 -12.01 3.92 11.47
C GLY A 11 -11.25 5.13 12.02
N VAL A 12 -10.26 4.89 12.87
CA VAL A 12 -9.26 5.86 13.33
C VAL A 12 -8.00 5.56 12.54
N THR A 13 -7.67 6.42 11.57
CA THR A 13 -6.38 6.40 10.89
C THR A 13 -5.30 6.74 11.92
N LYS A 14 -4.58 5.73 12.39
CA LYS A 14 -3.37 5.92 13.19
C LYS A 14 -2.25 6.42 12.28
N PRO A 15 -1.66 7.60 12.54
CA PRO A 15 -0.57 8.12 11.72
C PRO A 15 0.67 7.21 11.72
N GLU A 16 0.88 6.43 12.78
CA GLU A 16 1.98 5.45 12.88
C GLU A 16 1.89 4.27 11.88
N GLU A 17 0.75 4.11 11.20
CA GLU A 17 0.54 3.04 10.20
C GLU A 17 0.70 3.56 8.76
N ALA A 18 0.99 4.85 8.58
CA ALA A 18 1.20 5.46 7.27
C ALA A 18 2.67 5.39 6.87
N VAL A 19 2.93 5.23 5.57
CA VAL A 19 4.28 5.26 5.01
C VAL A 19 4.29 6.01 3.69
N SER A 20 5.37 6.73 3.41
CA SER A 20 5.59 7.41 2.14
C SER A 20 6.35 6.49 1.21
N ILE A 21 5.77 6.18 0.05
CA ILE A 21 6.42 5.35 -0.98
C ILE A 21 6.71 6.16 -2.23
N LEU A 22 7.90 6.00 -2.80
CA LEU A 22 8.21 6.48 -4.14
C LEU A 22 7.79 5.42 -5.15
N TYR A 23 6.71 5.69 -5.88
CA TYR A 23 6.10 4.72 -6.79
C TYR A 23 6.21 5.17 -8.25
N VAL A 24 6.52 4.24 -9.15
CA VAL A 24 6.49 4.47 -10.60
C VAL A 24 5.19 3.97 -11.18
N ASN A 25 4.42 4.86 -11.79
CA ASN A 25 3.18 4.48 -12.44
C ASN A 25 3.42 3.79 -13.80
N TYR A 26 2.35 3.27 -14.42
CA TYR A 26 2.43 2.65 -15.75
C TYR A 26 2.91 3.59 -16.87
N ARG A 27 2.93 4.91 -16.64
CA ARG A 27 3.47 5.93 -17.56
C ARG A 27 4.96 6.19 -17.35
N GLY A 28 5.60 5.52 -16.40
CA GLY A 28 7.01 5.72 -16.04
C GLY A 28 7.25 6.94 -15.14
N GLU A 29 6.19 7.61 -14.67
CA GLU A 29 6.31 8.79 -13.82
C GLU A 29 6.48 8.37 -12.37
N LYS A 30 7.47 8.97 -11.69
CA LYS A 30 7.71 8.76 -10.27
C LYS A 30 6.90 9.76 -9.45
N GLY A 31 6.29 9.29 -8.37
CA GLY A 31 5.63 10.17 -7.42
C GLY A 31 5.63 9.58 -6.02
N TRP A 32 5.81 10.45 -5.03
CA TRP A 32 5.59 10.11 -3.64
C TRP A 32 4.09 9.91 -3.36
N ARG A 33 3.76 8.87 -2.61
CA ARG A 33 2.40 8.58 -2.15
C ARG A 33 2.44 8.24 -0.69
N ARG A 34 1.61 8.95 0.09
CA ARG A 34 1.37 8.58 1.48
C ARG A 34 0.26 7.54 1.54
N VAL A 35 0.60 6.33 1.96
CA VAL A 35 -0.32 5.19 1.95
C VAL A 35 -0.36 4.50 3.31
N ARG A 36 -1.49 3.86 3.62
CA ARG A 36 -1.61 2.92 4.74
C ARG A 36 -1.71 1.49 4.18
N PRO A 37 -0.67 0.66 4.29
CA PRO A 37 -0.70 -0.73 3.85
C PRO A 37 -1.80 -1.53 4.55
N LEU A 38 -2.53 -2.35 3.80
CA LEU A 38 -3.56 -3.26 4.31
C LEU A 38 -3.09 -4.72 4.26
N LYS A 39 -2.56 -5.16 3.12
CA LYS A 39 -2.01 -6.51 2.94
C LYS A 39 -1.02 -6.58 1.78
N ILE A 40 -0.09 -7.53 1.87
CA ILE A 40 0.80 -7.91 0.79
C ILE A 40 0.44 -9.33 0.33
N TRP A 41 0.34 -9.53 -0.97
CA TRP A 41 -0.06 -10.81 -1.55
C TRP A 41 0.58 -11.03 -2.93
N PHE A 42 0.66 -12.28 -3.36
CA PHE A 42 1.22 -12.66 -4.67
C PHE A 42 0.10 -13.04 -5.63
N GLY A 43 0.06 -12.40 -6.79
CA GLY A 43 -0.95 -12.68 -7.81
C GLY A 43 -0.98 -11.61 -8.89
N SER A 44 -2.14 -11.37 -9.48
CA SER A 44 -2.32 -10.38 -10.54
C SER A 44 -3.69 -9.72 -10.41
N THR A 45 -3.82 -8.52 -10.98
CA THR A 45 -5.10 -7.81 -11.10
C THR A 45 -5.29 -7.33 -12.54
N GLU A 46 -6.47 -6.80 -12.85
CA GLU A 46 -6.71 -6.15 -14.15
C GLU A 46 -5.72 -5.02 -14.44
N TRP A 47 -5.32 -4.27 -13.41
CA TRP A 47 -4.38 -3.15 -13.51
C TRP A 47 -2.91 -3.58 -13.43
N HIS A 48 -2.63 -4.75 -12.85
CA HIS A 48 -1.29 -5.32 -12.69
C HIS A 48 -1.25 -6.73 -13.29
N PRO A 49 -1.23 -6.86 -14.63
CA PRO A 49 -1.20 -8.15 -15.28
C PRO A 49 0.13 -8.87 -15.02
N GLY A 50 0.06 -10.19 -14.89
CA GLY A 50 1.19 -11.05 -14.58
C GLY A 50 1.40 -11.24 -13.07
N ASN A 51 1.76 -12.46 -12.68
CA ASN A 51 1.95 -12.82 -11.28
C ASN A 51 3.14 -12.06 -10.68
N GLN A 52 2.86 -11.26 -9.66
CA GLN A 52 3.84 -10.43 -8.96
C GLN A 52 3.39 -10.16 -7.53
N TRP A 53 4.29 -9.60 -6.73
CA TRP A 53 3.93 -9.12 -5.40
C TRP A 53 3.17 -7.80 -5.50
N LEU A 54 2.00 -7.76 -4.86
CA LEU A 54 1.10 -6.62 -4.78
C LEU A 54 0.85 -6.24 -3.32
N MET A 55 0.65 -4.94 -3.08
CA MET A 55 0.27 -4.38 -1.80
C MET A 55 -1.05 -3.63 -1.99
N ASP A 56 -2.09 -4.07 -1.30
CA ASP A 56 -3.31 -3.26 -1.18
C ASP A 56 -3.10 -2.26 -0.05
N ALA A 57 -3.37 -0.99 -0.32
CA ALA A 57 -3.18 0.10 0.63
C ALA A 57 -4.22 1.20 0.41
N ILE A 58 -4.52 1.95 1.46
CA ILE A 58 -5.34 3.16 1.35
C ILE A 58 -4.42 4.32 1.00
N ASP A 59 -4.66 4.94 -0.16
CA ASP A 59 -4.05 6.22 -0.52
C ASP A 59 -4.66 7.32 0.36
N LEU A 60 -3.85 7.87 1.27
CA LEU A 60 -4.33 8.84 2.26
C LEU A 60 -4.55 10.23 1.65
N GLU A 61 -3.94 10.54 0.51
CA GLU A 61 -4.18 11.80 -0.20
C GLU A 61 -5.54 11.78 -0.90
N LYS A 62 -5.93 10.61 -1.42
CA LYS A 62 -7.18 10.44 -2.17
C LYS A 62 -8.31 9.79 -1.39
N GLY A 63 -8.02 9.23 -0.20
CA GLY A 63 -8.98 8.49 0.61
C GLY A 63 -9.51 7.23 -0.09
N ALA A 64 -8.70 6.57 -0.93
CA ALA A 64 -9.15 5.46 -1.77
C ALA A 64 -8.22 4.25 -1.67
N GLU A 65 -8.79 3.05 -1.66
CA GLU A 65 -8.02 1.81 -1.74
C GLU A 65 -7.40 1.62 -3.13
N ARG A 66 -6.12 1.26 -3.15
CA ARG A 66 -5.34 1.02 -4.36
C ARG A 66 -4.38 -0.15 -4.16
N SER A 67 -4.19 -0.93 -5.21
CA SER A 67 -3.15 -1.95 -5.28
C SER A 67 -1.89 -1.38 -5.92
N PHE A 68 -0.76 -1.54 -5.26
CA PHE A 68 0.56 -1.13 -5.73
C PHE A 68 1.42 -2.37 -6.00
N ALA A 69 2.07 -2.43 -7.16
CA ALA A 69 3.04 -3.48 -7.42
C ALA A 69 4.34 -3.19 -6.66
N LEU A 70 4.80 -4.14 -5.84
CA LEU A 70 5.98 -3.92 -4.98
C LEU A 70 7.25 -3.66 -5.81
N LYS A 71 7.35 -4.28 -6.99
CA LYS A 71 8.49 -4.08 -7.90
C LYS A 71 8.65 -2.64 -8.38
N ASP A 72 7.56 -1.87 -8.38
CA ASP A 72 7.53 -0.48 -8.87
C ASP A 72 7.69 0.54 -7.72
N ILE A 73 7.84 0.06 -6.48
CA ILE A 73 8.19 0.88 -5.32
C ILE A 73 9.72 0.99 -5.25
N GLN A 74 10.24 2.21 -5.32
CA GLN A 74 11.68 2.48 -5.37
C GLN A 74 12.28 2.92 -4.04
N ALA A 75 11.49 3.53 -3.16
CA ALA A 75 11.93 4.01 -1.87
C ALA A 75 10.76 4.04 -0.87
N TRP A 76 11.11 3.96 0.41
CA TRP A 76 10.22 4.06 1.55
C TRP A 76 10.78 5.12 2.50
N GLU A 77 9.92 5.99 2.98
CA GLU A 77 10.26 7.00 3.99
C GLU A 77 9.21 6.98 5.09
N ASP A 78 9.67 7.15 6.32
CA ASP A 78 8.78 7.39 7.46
C ASP A 78 8.16 8.77 7.30
N PRO A 79 6.84 8.93 7.52
CA PRO A 79 6.17 10.20 7.37
C PRO A 79 6.56 11.25 8.43
N GLU A 80 7.37 10.87 9.42
CA GLU A 80 7.80 11.71 10.55
C GLU A 80 9.33 11.86 10.68
N ALA A 81 10.11 11.31 9.73
CA ALA A 81 11.58 11.40 9.75
C ALA A 81 12.13 12.75 9.27
#